data_AF-A0ABD3N030-F1
#
_entry.id   AF-A0ABD3N030-F1
#
_cell.length_a   1.000
_cell.length_b   1.000
_cell.length_c   1.000
_cell.angle_alpha   90.00
_cell.angle_beta   90.00
_cell.angle_gamma   90.00
#
_symmetry.space_group_name_H-M   'P 1'
#
loop_
_entity.id
_entity.type
_entity.pdbx_description
1 polymer ?
#
loop_
_entity_poly.entity_id
_entity_poly.type
_entity_poly.pdbx_seq_one_letter_code
_entity_poly.pdbx_strand_id
1 'polypeptide(L)'
;MMSAADPYAAANGNTNGTSRSTSIPGAAASASNVTIENTAELSFPAEFDTDIQILSNAQVAVILQMSAQNALAYDMELNEIYKKTQKYVERYNTMKNPEKGRELVDELDNLQNALTSFRKETEDGRSELELHGFEVAALMNLVATDTMVEEAVALIPSLGRFPESAVDEILELIRSTMIRIVSYA
;
A
#
# COMPACT_ATOMS: atom_id res chain seq x y z
N MET A 1 -66.62 -13.54 35.75
CA MET A 1 -67.05 -14.90 36.17
C MET A 1 -67.16 -15.75 34.91
N MET A 2 -66.71 -17.02 35.00
CA MET A 2 -66.63 -18.08 33.97
C MET A 2 -65.55 -17.91 32.89
N SER A 3 -64.68 -18.86 32.49
CA SER A 3 -64.04 -20.11 33.00
C SER A 3 -63.72 -21.01 31.77
N ALA A 4 -62.70 -21.86 31.90
CA ALA A 4 -62.21 -22.97 31.04
C ALA A 4 -61.14 -22.58 29.98
N ALA A 5 -59.85 -22.94 30.10
CA ALA A 5 -59.13 -24.23 30.26
C ALA A 5 -58.78 -24.91 28.91
N ASP A 6 -57.48 -25.16 28.71
CA ASP A 6 -56.77 -25.78 27.56
C ASP A 6 -57.25 -27.22 27.23
N PRO A 7 -56.93 -27.83 26.05
CA PRO A 7 -55.65 -28.56 25.89
C PRO A 7 -55.09 -28.74 24.44
N TYR A 8 -53.81 -29.15 24.39
CA TYR A 8 -53.02 -29.80 23.31
C TYR A 8 -53.76 -30.45 22.11
N ALA A 9 -53.25 -30.26 20.88
CA ALA A 9 -53.11 -31.33 19.86
C ALA A 9 -52.21 -30.90 18.67
N ALA A 10 -51.19 -31.72 18.39
CA ALA A 10 -50.30 -31.62 17.24
C ALA A 10 -50.97 -32.04 15.92
N ALA A 11 -50.58 -31.45 14.79
CA ALA A 11 -50.83 -32.02 13.47
C ALA A 11 -49.67 -31.69 12.51
N ASN A 12 -48.82 -32.69 12.28
CA ASN A 12 -47.86 -32.74 11.18
C ASN A 12 -48.62 -32.74 9.84
N GLY A 13 -48.32 -31.77 8.98
CA GLY A 13 -48.81 -31.71 7.61
C GLY A 13 -47.66 -31.42 6.66
N ASN A 14 -47.06 -32.48 6.13
CA ASN A 14 -46.10 -32.42 5.03
C ASN A 14 -46.85 -32.11 3.73
N THR A 15 -46.58 -30.96 3.10
CA THR A 15 -46.98 -30.69 1.72
C THR A 15 -45.85 -30.02 0.94
N ASN A 16 -45.25 -30.81 0.05
CA ASN A 16 -44.36 -30.39 -1.03
C ASN A 16 -44.95 -29.19 -1.80
N GLY A 17 -44.27 -28.04 -1.73
CA GLY A 17 -44.58 -26.84 -2.50
C GLY A 17 -43.35 -26.42 -3.30
N THR A 18 -43.41 -26.69 -4.60
CA THR A 18 -42.41 -26.43 -5.64
C THR A 18 -41.84 -25.01 -5.60
N SER A 19 -40.58 -24.86 -5.19
CA SER A 19 -39.84 -23.60 -5.32
C SER A 19 -39.54 -23.33 -6.79
N ARG A 20 -40.19 -22.29 -7.33
CA ARG A 20 -39.94 -21.73 -8.67
C ARG A 20 -38.52 -21.15 -8.71
N SER A 21 -37.58 -21.92 -9.27
CA SER A 21 -36.26 -21.44 -9.64
C SER A 21 -36.40 -20.51 -10.86
N THR A 22 -36.31 -19.20 -10.62
CA THR A 22 -36.07 -18.23 -11.69
C THR A 22 -34.58 -18.27 -12.04
N SER A 23 -34.22 -19.14 -12.98
CA SER A 23 -32.92 -19.09 -13.64
C SER A 23 -32.80 -17.78 -14.42
N ILE A 24 -31.89 -16.89 -14.01
CA ILE A 24 -31.38 -15.83 -14.88
C ILE A 24 -30.38 -16.49 -15.84
N PRO A 25 -30.61 -16.49 -17.17
CA PRO A 25 -29.63 -16.98 -18.12
C PRO A 25 -28.63 -15.84 -18.42
N GLY A 26 -27.34 -16.09 -18.17
CA GLY A 26 -26.27 -15.24 -18.70
C GLY A 26 -25.52 -14.40 -17.66
N ALA A 27 -24.83 -15.07 -16.76
CA ALA A 27 -23.52 -14.58 -16.31
C ALA A 27 -22.68 -15.85 -16.15
N ALA A 28 -22.09 -16.29 -17.26
CA ALA A 28 -20.97 -17.21 -17.17
C ALA A 28 -19.96 -16.53 -16.25
N ALA A 29 -19.82 -17.06 -15.04
CA ALA A 29 -18.68 -16.75 -14.20
C ALA A 29 -17.49 -17.21 -15.04
N SER A 30 -16.85 -16.27 -15.74
CA SER A 30 -15.47 -16.41 -16.11
C SER A 30 -14.78 -16.77 -14.82
N ALA A 31 -14.36 -18.03 -14.71
CA ALA A 31 -13.38 -18.42 -13.71
C ALA A 31 -12.13 -17.62 -14.08
N SER A 32 -12.07 -16.38 -13.61
CA SER A 32 -10.83 -15.61 -13.56
C SER A 32 -9.86 -16.52 -12.85
N ASN A 33 -8.76 -16.87 -13.51
CA ASN A 33 -7.60 -17.42 -12.83
C ASN A 33 -7.31 -16.44 -11.69
N VAL A 34 -7.66 -16.82 -10.46
CA VAL A 34 -7.37 -15.99 -9.29
C VAL A 34 -5.87 -16.04 -9.13
N THR A 35 -5.16 -15.06 -9.69
CA THR A 35 -3.79 -14.77 -9.31
C THR A 35 -3.79 -14.50 -7.82
N ILE A 36 -3.09 -15.33 -7.06
CA ILE A 36 -2.97 -15.15 -5.62
C ILE A 36 -2.01 -13.99 -5.42
N GLU A 37 -2.56 -12.83 -5.06
CA GLU A 37 -1.79 -11.60 -4.82
C GLU A 37 -0.87 -11.79 -3.60
N ASN A 38 0.40 -11.44 -3.75
CA ASN A 38 1.39 -11.58 -2.70
C ASN A 38 2.52 -10.55 -2.86
N THR A 39 2.49 -9.50 -2.05
CA THR A 39 3.50 -8.43 -2.07
C THR A 39 4.89 -8.92 -1.67
N ALA A 40 5.00 -9.96 -0.84
CA ALA A 40 6.28 -10.54 -0.42
C ALA A 40 6.98 -11.27 -1.59
N GLU A 41 6.22 -11.69 -2.60
CA GLU A 41 6.71 -12.36 -3.81
C GLU A 41 6.61 -11.46 -5.05
N LEU A 42 6.31 -10.16 -4.87
CA LEU A 42 6.05 -9.20 -5.95
C LEU A 42 4.97 -9.67 -6.95
N SER A 43 4.00 -10.44 -6.46
CA SER A 43 2.85 -10.88 -7.25
C SER A 43 1.71 -9.88 -7.11
N PHE A 44 1.50 -9.09 -8.16
CA PHE A 44 0.43 -8.09 -8.25
C PHE A 44 -0.58 -8.45 -9.34
N PRO A 45 -1.81 -7.93 -9.27
CA PRO A 45 -2.78 -8.01 -10.37
C PRO A 45 -2.30 -7.29 -11.63
N ALA A 46 -2.84 -7.68 -12.78
CA ALA A 46 -2.47 -7.13 -14.09
C ALA A 46 -2.75 -5.61 -14.20
N GLU A 47 -3.68 -5.08 -13.40
CA GLU A 47 -3.92 -3.64 -13.30
C GLU A 47 -2.70 -2.87 -12.77
N PHE A 48 -1.76 -3.55 -12.12
CA PHE A 48 -0.54 -2.98 -11.54
C PHE A 48 0.74 -3.24 -12.35
N ASP A 49 0.65 -3.98 -13.47
CA ASP A 49 1.81 -4.41 -14.28
C ASP A 49 2.38 -3.32 -15.21
N THR A 50 1.64 -2.22 -15.46
CA THR A 50 2.03 -1.20 -16.47
C THR A 50 2.34 0.14 -15.82
N ASP A 51 3.57 0.67 -16.01
CA ASP A 51 4.01 2.06 -15.77
C ASP A 51 3.29 2.84 -14.64
N ILE A 52 3.07 2.19 -13.48
CA ILE A 52 2.44 2.83 -12.33
C ILE A 52 3.50 3.50 -11.48
N GLN A 53 3.28 4.78 -11.26
CA GLN A 53 4.05 5.53 -10.29
C GLN A 53 3.55 5.20 -8.87
N ILE A 54 4.38 4.47 -8.12
CA ILE A 54 4.11 4.18 -6.71
C ILE A 54 4.66 5.32 -5.86
N LEU A 55 3.82 5.85 -4.97
CA LEU A 55 4.12 7.02 -4.14
C LEU A 55 4.38 6.62 -2.69
N SER A 56 5.38 7.25 -2.08
CA SER A 56 5.61 7.17 -0.63
C SER A 56 4.59 8.01 0.16
N ASN A 57 4.42 7.72 1.45
CA ASN A 57 3.56 8.51 2.35
C ASN A 57 3.94 10.00 2.32
N ALA A 58 5.25 10.28 2.26
CA ALA A 58 5.80 11.61 2.23
C ALA A 58 5.38 12.39 0.97
N GLN A 59 5.44 11.76 -0.21
CA GLN A 59 4.98 12.35 -1.47
C GLN A 59 3.46 12.56 -1.48
N VAL A 60 2.70 11.58 -0.97
CA VAL A 60 1.24 11.70 -0.85
C VAL A 60 0.88 12.87 0.07
N ALA A 61 1.60 13.08 1.19
CA ALA A 61 1.36 14.22 2.08
C ALA A 61 1.49 15.57 1.37
N VAL A 62 2.53 15.75 0.55
CA VAL A 62 2.73 16.97 -0.23
C VAL A 62 1.61 17.17 -1.24
N ILE A 63 1.26 16.13 -2.01
CA ILE A 63 0.22 16.21 -3.04
C ILE A 63 -1.14 16.56 -2.41
N LEU A 64 -1.49 15.92 -1.29
CA LEU A 64 -2.73 16.22 -0.57
C LEU A 64 -2.69 17.63 0.03
N GLN A 65 -1.57 18.11 0.55
CA GLN A 65 -1.48 19.48 1.05
C GLN A 65 -1.74 20.51 -0.07
N MET A 66 -1.14 20.33 -1.25
CA MET A 66 -1.36 21.20 -2.41
C MET A 66 -2.80 21.11 -2.92
N SER A 67 -3.35 19.90 -3.00
CA SER A 67 -4.72 19.67 -3.44
C SER A 67 -5.75 20.28 -2.46
N ALA A 68 -5.49 20.24 -1.16
CA ALA A 68 -6.36 20.86 -0.15
C ALA A 68 -6.37 22.39 -0.27
N GLN A 69 -5.21 23.01 -0.54
CA GLN A 69 -5.14 24.46 -0.79
C GLN A 69 -5.96 24.86 -2.03
N ASN A 70 -5.90 24.06 -3.09
CA ASN A 70 -6.73 24.28 -4.27
C ASN A 70 -8.22 24.12 -3.95
N ALA A 71 -8.62 23.09 -3.21
CA ALA A 71 -10.01 22.89 -2.81
C ALA A 71 -10.55 24.09 -2.03
N LEU A 72 -9.76 24.64 -1.09
CA LEU A 72 -10.12 25.87 -0.37
C LEU A 72 -10.27 27.08 -1.31
N ALA A 73 -9.39 27.23 -2.31
CA ALA A 73 -9.47 28.31 -3.29
C ALA A 73 -10.73 28.25 -4.17
N TYR A 74 -11.28 27.05 -4.37
CA TYR A 74 -12.50 26.80 -5.15
C TYR A 74 -13.75 26.53 -4.28
N ASP A 75 -13.68 26.75 -2.96
CA ASP A 75 -14.77 26.48 -2.00
C ASP A 75 -15.33 25.04 -2.09
N MET A 76 -14.45 24.09 -2.40
CA MET A 76 -14.77 22.66 -2.49
C MET A 76 -14.55 21.99 -1.14
N GLU A 77 -15.52 21.20 -0.69
CA GLU A 77 -15.39 20.44 0.55
C GLU A 77 -14.61 19.14 0.32
N LEU A 78 -13.59 18.91 1.15
CA LEU A 78 -12.83 17.66 1.15
C LEU A 78 -13.65 16.53 1.79
N ASN A 79 -13.69 15.36 1.13
CA ASN A 79 -14.43 14.22 1.65
C ASN A 79 -13.72 13.56 2.86
N GLU A 80 -14.43 12.67 3.54
CA GLU A 80 -13.92 12.01 4.75
C GLU A 80 -12.73 11.07 4.51
N ILE A 81 -12.66 10.43 3.32
CA ILE A 81 -11.51 9.58 2.96
C ILE A 81 -10.27 10.45 2.84
N TYR A 82 -10.39 11.59 2.15
CA TYR A 82 -9.32 12.56 1.98
C TYR A 82 -8.78 13.04 3.33
N LYS A 83 -9.67 13.50 4.23
CA LYS A 83 -9.28 13.97 5.57
C LYS A 83 -8.57 12.88 6.38
N LYS A 84 -9.02 11.62 6.26
CA LYS A 84 -8.38 10.47 6.94
C LYS A 84 -7.00 10.18 6.35
N THR A 85 -6.89 10.11 5.02
CA THR A 85 -5.62 9.87 4.34
C THR A 85 -4.62 10.97 4.65
N GLN A 86 -5.04 12.24 4.58
CA GLN A 86 -4.22 13.40 4.92
C GLN A 86 -3.65 13.30 6.34
N LYS A 87 -4.50 13.02 7.34
CA LYS A 87 -4.05 12.82 8.73
C LYS A 87 -3.08 11.65 8.89
N TYR A 88 -3.30 10.56 8.15
CA TYR A 88 -2.40 9.41 8.18
C TYR A 88 -1.02 9.77 7.62
N VAL A 89 -0.95 10.38 6.44
CA VAL A 89 0.33 10.69 5.79
C VAL A 89 1.05 11.86 6.46
N GLU A 90 0.34 12.80 7.09
CA GLU A 90 0.94 13.84 7.94
C GLU A 90 1.60 13.24 9.19
N ARG A 91 1.00 12.17 9.75
CA ARG A 91 1.51 11.50 10.95
C ARG A 91 2.65 10.51 10.66
N TYR A 92 2.57 9.80 9.52
CA TYR A 92 3.44 8.67 9.17
C TYR A 92 4.29 8.93 7.92
N ASN A 93 4.51 10.19 7.56
CA ASN A 93 5.67 10.50 6.76
C ASN A 93 6.91 10.44 7.67
N THR A 94 8.01 9.94 7.12
CA THR A 94 9.30 9.81 7.79
C THR A 94 10.00 11.16 8.03
N MET A 95 9.34 12.29 7.74
CA MET A 95 9.93 13.63 7.64
C MET A 95 9.30 14.61 8.63
N LYS A 96 9.92 14.76 9.81
CA LYS A 96 9.33 15.48 10.95
C LYS A 96 9.32 17.02 10.85
N ASN A 97 9.52 17.64 9.68
CA ASN A 97 9.58 19.11 9.57
C ASN A 97 8.66 19.70 8.47
N PRO A 98 7.44 20.17 8.81
CA PRO A 98 6.49 20.70 7.84
C PRO A 98 6.88 22.09 7.26
N GLU A 99 7.85 22.81 7.85
CA GLU A 99 8.19 24.18 7.42
C GLU A 99 9.04 24.23 6.15
N LYS A 100 9.66 23.11 5.77
CA LYS A 100 10.59 23.01 4.61
C LYS A 100 10.00 22.24 3.42
N GLY A 101 8.67 22.25 3.29
CA GLY A 101 7.94 21.37 2.38
C GLY A 101 8.49 21.27 0.95
N ARG A 102 9.07 22.34 0.40
CA ARG A 102 9.64 22.32 -0.96
C ARG A 102 11.04 21.69 -1.06
N GLU A 103 11.93 21.97 -0.11
CA GLU A 103 13.25 21.32 -0.03
C GLU A 103 13.11 19.81 0.24
N LEU A 104 12.09 19.44 1.01
CA LEU A 104 11.74 18.05 1.29
C LEU A 104 11.29 17.29 0.04
N VAL A 105 10.52 17.93 -0.85
CA VAL A 105 10.10 17.31 -2.12
C VAL A 105 11.30 16.99 -2.98
N ASP A 106 12.22 17.93 -3.14
CA ASP A 106 13.40 17.72 -3.98
C ASP A 106 14.28 16.57 -3.46
N GLU A 107 14.48 16.46 -2.14
CA GLU A 107 15.25 15.37 -1.54
C GLU A 107 14.54 14.02 -1.61
N LEU A 108 13.20 13.99 -1.48
CA LEU A 108 12.41 12.78 -1.69
C LEU A 108 12.47 12.28 -3.12
N ASP A 109 12.38 13.19 -4.09
CA ASP A 109 12.46 12.86 -5.50
C ASP A 109 13.87 12.37 -5.84
N ASN A 110 14.91 12.98 -5.28
CA ASN A 110 16.28 12.50 -5.40
C ASN A 110 16.44 11.08 -4.82
N LEU A 111 15.89 10.81 -3.64
CA LEU A 111 15.94 9.49 -3.01
C LEU A 111 15.20 8.45 -3.86
N GLN A 112 13.98 8.77 -4.31
CA GLN A 112 13.19 7.88 -5.15
C GLN A 112 13.92 7.57 -6.45
N ASN A 113 14.51 8.57 -7.10
CA ASN A 113 15.28 8.40 -8.33
C ASN A 113 16.51 7.52 -8.12
N ALA A 114 17.23 7.72 -7.01
CA ALA A 114 18.41 6.93 -6.66
C ALA A 114 18.05 5.46 -6.37
N LEU A 115 16.97 5.21 -5.64
CA LEU A 115 16.47 3.84 -5.38
C LEU A 115 15.94 3.19 -6.66
N THR A 116 15.18 3.91 -7.48
CA THR A 116 14.63 3.39 -8.74
C THR A 116 15.72 3.07 -9.76
N SER A 117 16.83 3.83 -9.73
CA SER A 117 17.99 3.62 -10.60
C SER A 117 19.02 2.67 -9.99
N PHE A 118 18.79 2.16 -8.78
CA PHE A 118 19.71 1.21 -8.14
C PHE A 118 19.77 -0.09 -8.95
N ARG A 119 20.97 -0.55 -9.27
CA ARG A 119 21.24 -1.78 -10.00
C ARG A 119 22.35 -2.54 -9.31
N LYS A 120 22.20 -3.86 -9.17
CA LYS A 120 23.24 -4.76 -8.67
C LYS A 120 23.42 -5.92 -9.62
N GLU A 121 24.63 -6.13 -10.12
CA GLU A 121 24.94 -7.33 -10.92
C GLU A 121 24.74 -8.61 -10.09
N THR A 122 24.13 -9.62 -10.71
CA THR A 122 24.01 -10.96 -10.12
C THR A 122 25.36 -11.67 -10.09
N GLU A 123 25.54 -12.64 -9.20
CA GLU A 123 26.81 -13.38 -9.06
C GLU A 123 27.25 -14.09 -10.36
N ASP A 124 26.31 -14.42 -11.23
CA ASP A 124 26.58 -15.05 -12.53
C ASP A 124 26.96 -14.04 -13.63
N GLY A 125 26.87 -12.74 -13.37
CA GLY A 125 27.18 -11.65 -14.29
C GLY A 125 26.26 -11.58 -15.52
N ARG A 126 25.09 -12.22 -15.48
CA ARG A 126 24.17 -12.30 -16.63
C ARG A 126 22.96 -11.38 -16.53
N SER A 127 22.70 -10.85 -15.35
CA SER A 127 21.54 -10.00 -15.08
C SER A 127 21.85 -8.94 -14.03
N GLU A 128 21.01 -7.93 -13.98
CA GLU A 128 21.02 -6.93 -12.92
C GLU A 128 19.75 -7.07 -12.09
N LEU A 129 19.90 -7.01 -10.77
CA LEU A 129 18.82 -6.84 -9.83
C LEU A 129 18.48 -5.35 -9.74
N GLU A 130 17.22 -5.04 -9.93
CA GLU A 130 16.65 -3.71 -9.73
C GLU A 130 15.57 -3.76 -8.66
N LEU A 131 15.32 -2.64 -7.99
CA LEU A 131 14.23 -2.52 -7.03
C LEU A 131 12.90 -2.38 -7.77
N HIS A 132 11.89 -3.13 -7.32
CA HIS A 132 10.53 -2.92 -7.80
C HIS A 132 9.95 -1.63 -7.19
N GLY A 133 9.05 -0.93 -7.89
CA GLY A 133 8.49 0.33 -7.40
C GLY A 133 7.79 0.19 -6.02
N PHE A 134 7.21 -0.98 -5.75
CA PHE A 134 6.66 -1.31 -4.43
C PHE A 134 7.72 -1.25 -3.34
N GLU A 135 8.88 -1.85 -3.58
CA GLU A 135 9.97 -1.93 -2.61
C GLU A 135 10.58 -0.57 -2.37
N VAL A 136 10.72 0.25 -3.42
CA VAL A 136 11.16 1.65 -3.29
C VAL A 136 10.24 2.40 -2.32
N ALA A 137 8.93 2.35 -2.53
CA ALA A 137 7.98 3.03 -1.66
C ALA A 137 7.93 2.43 -0.25
N ALA A 138 8.02 1.10 -0.12
CA ALA A 138 8.07 0.42 1.16
C ALA A 138 9.32 0.80 1.97
N LEU A 139 10.50 0.83 1.32
CA LEU A 139 11.75 1.29 1.91
C LEU A 139 11.63 2.73 2.40
N MET A 140 11.12 3.65 1.57
CA MET A 140 10.93 5.06 1.96
C MET A 140 9.97 5.25 3.13
N ASN A 141 8.99 4.35 3.30
CA ASN A 141 7.97 4.43 4.34
C ASN A 141 8.38 3.77 5.66
N LEU A 142 9.10 2.65 5.59
CA LEU A 142 9.34 1.76 6.73
C LEU A 142 10.75 1.88 7.32
N VAL A 143 11.75 2.17 6.49
CA VAL A 143 13.15 2.21 6.93
C VAL A 143 13.42 3.47 7.75
N ALA A 144 14.10 3.28 8.87
CA ALA A 144 14.63 4.33 9.72
C ALA A 144 16.17 4.30 9.73
N THR A 145 16.79 5.27 10.40
CA THR A 145 18.26 5.42 10.41
C THR A 145 19.00 4.27 11.08
N ASP A 146 18.32 3.51 11.92
CA ASP A 146 18.82 2.37 12.70
C ASP A 146 18.35 1.02 12.15
N THR A 147 17.61 1.00 11.03
CA THR A 147 17.18 -0.24 10.39
C THR A 147 18.38 -1.02 9.86
N MET A 148 18.42 -2.30 10.24
CA MET A 148 19.45 -3.26 9.83
C MET A 148 18.98 -4.08 8.62
N VAL A 149 19.92 -4.76 7.94
CA VAL A 149 19.62 -5.60 6.77
C VAL A 149 18.58 -6.67 7.11
N GLU A 150 18.74 -7.35 8.25
CA GLU A 150 17.83 -8.42 8.68
C GLU A 150 16.41 -7.90 8.91
N GLU A 151 16.27 -6.69 9.48
CA GLU A 151 14.98 -6.04 9.69
C GLU A 151 14.36 -5.62 8.35
N ALA A 152 15.14 -5.02 7.44
CA ALA A 152 14.65 -4.62 6.14
C ALA A 152 14.12 -5.81 5.34
N VAL A 153 14.83 -6.94 5.33
CA VAL A 153 14.37 -8.17 4.68
C VAL A 153 13.18 -8.79 5.41
N ALA A 154 13.12 -8.72 6.74
CA ALA A 154 11.96 -9.20 7.49
C ALA A 154 10.69 -8.39 7.19
N LEU A 155 10.81 -7.07 7.03
CA LEU A 155 9.71 -6.17 6.69
C LEU A 155 9.31 -6.24 5.21
N ILE A 156 10.29 -6.43 4.33
CA ILE A 156 10.12 -6.47 2.87
C ILE A 156 10.81 -7.74 2.33
N PRO A 157 10.14 -8.91 2.41
CA PRO A 157 10.76 -10.21 2.11
C PRO A 157 11.31 -10.34 0.69
N SER A 158 10.73 -9.62 -0.27
CA SER A 158 11.20 -9.60 -1.66
C SER A 158 12.62 -9.07 -1.81
N LEU A 159 13.13 -8.29 -0.84
CA LEU A 159 14.53 -7.86 -0.80
C LEU A 159 15.51 -9.01 -0.58
N GLY A 160 15.05 -10.17 -0.10
CA GLY A 160 15.90 -11.36 0.08
C GLY A 160 16.53 -11.89 -1.21
N ARG A 161 16.13 -11.39 -2.38
CA ARG A 161 16.80 -11.68 -3.66
C ARG A 161 18.13 -10.97 -3.83
N PHE A 162 18.37 -9.90 -3.07
CA PHE A 162 19.62 -9.15 -3.10
C PHE A 162 20.63 -9.75 -2.12
N PRO A 163 21.95 -9.68 -2.42
CA PRO A 163 22.96 -9.99 -1.43
C PRO A 163 22.90 -8.97 -0.28
N GLU A 164 23.24 -9.40 0.93
CA GLU A 164 23.19 -8.53 2.14
C GLU A 164 23.97 -7.22 1.95
N SER A 165 25.11 -7.26 1.24
CA SER A 165 25.90 -6.07 0.92
C SER A 165 25.15 -5.06 0.06
N ALA A 166 24.32 -5.50 -0.88
CA ALA A 166 23.50 -4.61 -1.70
C ALA A 166 22.34 -4.01 -0.89
N VAL A 167 21.75 -4.79 0.03
CA VAL A 167 20.73 -4.26 0.94
C VAL A 167 21.34 -3.22 1.87
N ASP A 168 22.54 -3.44 2.40
CA ASP A 168 23.24 -2.45 3.21
C ASP A 168 23.58 -1.17 2.42
N GLU A 169 24.01 -1.29 1.16
CA GLU A 169 24.22 -0.14 0.25
C GLU A 169 22.92 0.69 0.08
N ILE A 170 21.77 0.02 -0.09
CA ILE A 170 20.45 0.67 -0.18
C ILE A 170 20.10 1.38 1.12
N LEU A 171 20.31 0.74 2.27
CA LEU A 171 20.02 1.33 3.57
C LEU A 171 20.93 2.54 3.83
N GLU A 172 22.20 2.50 3.43
CA GLU A 172 23.12 3.62 3.54
C GLU A 172 22.68 4.83 2.70
N LEU A 173 22.17 4.60 1.49
CA LEU A 173 21.60 5.66 0.66
C LEU A 173 20.41 6.35 1.35
N ILE A 174 19.53 5.58 1.98
CA ILE A 174 18.38 6.08 2.73
C ILE A 174 18.87 6.85 3.96
N ARG A 175 19.77 6.28 4.77
CA ARG A 175 20.36 6.91 5.96
C ARG A 175 21.00 8.25 5.62
N SER A 176 21.85 8.29 4.60
CA SER A 176 22.53 9.50 4.14
C SER A 176 21.52 10.59 3.76
N THR A 177 20.42 10.24 3.09
CA THR A 177 19.40 11.20 2.69
C THR A 177 18.55 11.67 3.86
N MET A 178 18.15 10.76 4.76
CA MET A 178 17.44 11.12 5.99
C MET A 178 18.27 12.03 6.89
N ILE A 179 19.57 11.76 7.02
CA ILE A 179 20.49 12.63 7.76
C ILE A 179 20.55 14.02 7.13
N ARG A 180 20.63 14.13 5.80
CA ARG A 180 20.56 15.43 5.12
C ARG A 180 19.26 16.16 5.45
N ILE A 181 18.11 15.50 5.30
CA ILE A 181 16.79 16.06 5.61
C ILE A 181 16.72 16.56 7.07
N VAL A 182 17.26 15.82 8.03
CA VAL A 182 17.25 16.18 9.45
C VAL A 182 18.33 17.21 9.82
N SER A 183 19.50 17.19 9.20
CA SER A 183 20.61 18.11 9.52
C SER A 183 20.40 19.52 8.99
N TYR A 184 19.52 19.68 8.00
CA TYR A 184 19.06 21.00 7.55
C TYR A 184 17.88 21.54 8.37
N ALA A 185 17.43 20.86 9.42
CA ALA A 185 16.43 21.34 10.38
C ALA A 185 17.09 22.09 11.56
#